data_AF-A0A6P5SQJ6-F1
#
_entry.id   AF-A0A6P5SQJ6-F1
#
_cell.length_a   1.000
_cell.length_b   1.000
_cell.length_c   1.000
_cell.angle_alpha   90.00
_cell.angle_beta   90.00
_cell.angle_gamma   90.00
#
_symmetry.space_group_name_H-M   'P 1'
#
loop_
_entity.id
_entity.type
_entity.pdbx_description
1 polymer ?
#
loop_
_entity_poly.entity_id
_entity_poly.type
_entity_poly.pdbx_seq_one_letter_code
_entity_poly.pdbx_strand_id
1 'polypeptide(L)'
;MDTETTLPVSGAEDGEVFVKGPARFIISDDLQVMPPFTSTSFSLVKNLGFTGWNSIEELTVNVGVDEVLKLLVCSLVSKMPLTETLLKHEPLLELSNENVDQEIDVESRMLGDATNE
;
A
#
# COMPACT_ATOMS: atom_id res chain seq x y z
N MET A 1 0.81 -27.97 -7.37
CA MET A 1 2.16 -28.56 -7.30
C MET A 1 2.96 -27.61 -6.44
N ASP A 2 2.73 -27.73 -5.15
CA ASP A 2 3.19 -26.79 -4.15
C ASP A 2 4.62 -27.20 -3.78
N THR A 3 5.61 -26.46 -4.27
CA THR A 3 6.98 -26.62 -3.79
C THR A 3 7.19 -25.68 -2.62
N GLU A 4 6.71 -26.11 -1.46
CA GLU A 4 7.20 -25.66 -0.17
C GLU A 4 8.73 -25.75 -0.21
N THR A 5 9.40 -24.61 -0.31
CA THR A 5 10.86 -24.57 -0.37
C THR A 5 11.39 -24.65 1.05
N THR A 6 11.29 -25.84 1.64
CA THR A 6 12.03 -26.17 2.86
C THR A 6 13.51 -26.11 2.51
N LEU A 7 14.18 -25.07 3.03
CA LEU A 7 15.62 -24.96 2.93
C LEU A 7 16.24 -26.19 3.63
N PRO A 8 17.13 -26.93 2.98
CA PRO A 8 17.79 -28.06 3.61
C PRO A 8 18.64 -27.55 4.78
N VAL A 9 18.26 -27.90 5.99
CA VAL A 9 19.18 -27.90 7.12
C VAL A 9 20.08 -29.11 6.94
N SER A 10 21.28 -28.92 6.39
CA SER A 10 22.31 -29.94 6.47
C SER A 10 23.72 -29.36 6.47
N GLY A 11 24.47 -29.70 7.52
CA GLY A 11 25.91 -29.87 7.46
C GLY A 11 26.73 -28.59 7.64
N ALA A 12 27.23 -28.39 8.85
CA ALA A 12 28.29 -27.43 9.13
C ALA A 12 29.60 -27.90 8.49
N GLU A 13 29.95 -27.35 7.34
CA GLU A 13 31.29 -27.41 6.76
C GLU A 13 31.57 -26.06 6.06
N ASP A 14 32.35 -25.23 6.73
CA ASP A 14 33.15 -24.08 6.26
C ASP A 14 32.61 -23.14 5.15
N GLY A 15 32.18 -21.94 5.55
CA GLY A 15 32.48 -20.73 4.77
C GLY A 15 31.37 -19.97 4.03
N GLU A 16 30.12 -20.46 3.94
CA GLU A 16 29.06 -19.68 3.28
C GLU A 16 28.27 -18.81 4.26
N VAL A 17 28.69 -17.55 4.40
CA VAL A 17 27.88 -16.50 5.02
C VAL A 17 26.83 -16.03 4.01
N PHE A 18 25.62 -16.57 4.09
CA PHE A 18 24.47 -15.97 3.42
C PHE A 18 24.14 -14.65 4.11
N VAL A 19 24.60 -13.53 3.53
CA VAL A 19 24.13 -12.20 3.94
C VAL A 19 22.66 -12.07 3.58
N LYS A 20 21.84 -11.74 4.58
CA LYS A 20 20.42 -11.47 4.37
C LYS A 20 20.30 -10.21 3.52
N GLY A 21 19.82 -10.36 2.28
CA GLY A 21 19.54 -9.23 1.39
C GLY A 21 18.44 -8.30 1.94
N PRO A 22 18.29 -7.10 1.36
CA PRO A 22 17.22 -6.18 1.74
C PRO A 22 15.84 -6.85 1.58
N ALA A 23 14.92 -6.51 2.48
CA ALA A 23 13.56 -7.03 2.42
C ALA A 23 12.87 -6.50 1.15
N ARG A 24 12.19 -7.40 0.43
CA ARG A 24 11.43 -7.08 -0.79
C ARG A 24 9.99 -7.53 -0.60
N PHE A 25 9.07 -6.75 -1.13
CA PHE A 25 7.64 -7.01 -1.05
C PHE A 25 6.98 -6.64 -2.37
N ILE A 26 5.85 -7.28 -2.65
CA ILE A 26 4.91 -6.85 -3.68
C ILE A 26 3.75 -6.19 -2.94
N ILE A 27 3.34 -5.01 -3.39
CA ILE A 27 2.20 -4.29 -2.83
C ILE A 27 1.27 -3.96 -3.99
N SER A 28 0.03 -4.42 -3.92
CA SER A 28 -1.01 -4.09 -4.90
C SER A 28 -1.67 -2.75 -4.59
N ASP A 29 -2.44 -2.21 -5.54
CA ASP A 29 -3.06 -0.88 -5.42
C ASP A 29 -4.06 -0.81 -4.24
N ASP A 30 -4.66 -1.93 -3.85
CA ASP A 30 -5.47 -2.07 -2.62
C ASP A 30 -4.64 -2.28 -1.35
N LEU A 31 -3.32 -2.02 -1.43
CA LEU A 31 -2.34 -2.03 -0.34
C LEU A 31 -2.13 -3.40 0.33
N GLN A 32 -2.51 -4.50 -0.33
CA GLN A 32 -2.18 -5.84 0.16
C GLN A 32 -0.68 -6.11 -0.01
N VAL A 33 -0.04 -6.56 1.07
CA VAL A 33 1.38 -6.90 1.08
C VAL A 33 1.56 -8.39 0.81
N MET A 34 2.40 -8.71 -0.17
CA MET A 34 2.61 -10.05 -0.67
C MET A 34 4.11 -10.37 -0.77
N PRO A 35 4.51 -11.64 -0.58
CA PRO A 35 5.92 -12.03 -0.73
C PRO A 35 6.37 -11.89 -2.19
N PRO A 36 7.65 -11.55 -2.43
CA PRO A 36 8.20 -11.19 -3.75
C PRO A 36 8.51 -12.43 -4.60
N PHE A 37 7.54 -13.34 -4.74
CA PHE A 37 7.68 -14.54 -5.57
C PHE A 37 7.22 -14.28 -7.00
N THR A 38 7.88 -14.89 -7.97
CA THR A 38 7.49 -14.79 -9.39
C THR A 38 6.08 -15.33 -9.66
N SER A 39 5.68 -16.37 -8.93
CA SER A 39 4.32 -16.93 -8.96
C SER A 39 3.26 -15.94 -8.47
N THR A 40 3.61 -15.16 -7.43
CA THR A 40 2.79 -14.08 -6.89
C THR A 40 2.61 -12.98 -7.93
N SER A 41 3.69 -12.52 -8.54
CA SER A 41 3.66 -11.51 -9.61
C SER A 41 2.81 -11.95 -10.81
N PHE A 42 3.02 -13.18 -11.28
CA PHE A 42 2.29 -13.73 -12.42
C PHE A 42 0.78 -13.88 -12.14
N SER A 43 0.43 -14.31 -10.91
CA SER A 43 -0.97 -14.41 -10.49
C SER A 43 -1.66 -13.05 -10.49
N LEU A 44 -0.99 -12.01 -9.99
CA LEU A 44 -1.52 -10.64 -10.03
C LEU A 44 -1.79 -10.18 -11.47
N VAL A 45 -0.79 -10.30 -12.34
CA VAL A 45 -0.87 -9.95 -13.77
C VAL A 45 -2.08 -10.63 -14.44
N LYS A 46 -2.24 -11.94 -14.19
CA LYS A 46 -3.37 -12.71 -14.73
C LYS A 46 -4.71 -12.24 -14.16
N ASN A 47 -4.80 -11.95 -12.87
CA ASN A 47 -6.02 -11.48 -12.22
C ASN A 47 -6.46 -10.10 -12.73
N LEU A 48 -5.51 -9.26 -13.16
CA LEU A 48 -5.79 -7.98 -13.82
C LEU A 48 -6.23 -8.14 -15.30
N GLY A 49 -6.31 -9.38 -15.81
CA GLY A 49 -6.81 -9.68 -17.16
C GLY A 49 -5.73 -9.77 -18.24
N PHE A 50 -4.45 -9.74 -17.86
CA PHE A 50 -3.34 -9.83 -18.81
C PHE A 50 -2.90 -11.29 -19.03
N THR A 51 -2.71 -11.66 -20.30
CA THR A 51 -2.30 -13.03 -20.68
C THR A 51 -0.79 -13.27 -20.56
N GLY A 52 0.00 -12.22 -20.34
CA GLY A 52 1.45 -12.32 -20.19
C GLY A 52 2.12 -10.98 -19.91
N TRP A 53 3.46 -10.99 -19.91
CA TRP A 53 4.29 -9.83 -19.55
C TRP A 53 4.51 -8.85 -20.70
N ASN A 54 4.20 -9.24 -21.94
CA ASN A 54 4.49 -8.44 -23.13
C ASN A 54 3.73 -7.09 -23.18
N SER A 55 2.65 -6.96 -22.41
CA SER A 55 1.84 -5.74 -22.29
C SER A 55 2.10 -4.96 -21.00
N ILE A 56 3.08 -5.37 -20.20
CA ILE A 56 3.41 -4.74 -18.91
C ILE A 56 4.73 -3.99 -19.04
N GLU A 57 4.74 -2.78 -18.48
CA GLU A 57 5.93 -1.97 -18.32
C GLU A 57 6.34 -1.98 -16.84
N GLU A 58 7.65 -2.09 -16.59
CA GLU A 58 8.23 -1.93 -15.26
C GLU A 58 8.75 -0.51 -15.10
N LEU A 59 8.27 0.20 -14.07
CA LEU A 59 8.71 1.55 -13.73
C LEU A 59 9.47 1.54 -12.41
N THR A 60 10.67 2.12 -12.40
CA THR A 60 11.41 2.38 -11.16
C THR A 60 11.10 3.79 -10.66
N VAL A 61 10.55 3.87 -9.44
CA VAL A 61 10.21 5.13 -8.77
C VAL A 61 10.99 5.24 -7.47
N ASN A 62 11.59 6.41 -7.21
CA ASN A 62 12.18 6.71 -5.91
C ASN A 62 11.10 7.25 -4.97
N VAL A 63 10.91 6.60 -3.83
CA VAL A 63 9.88 6.97 -2.86
C VAL A 63 10.54 7.67 -1.68
N GLY A 64 10.27 8.96 -1.53
CA GLY A 64 10.71 9.80 -0.42
C GLY A 64 9.59 10.06 0.60
N VAL A 65 9.83 11.04 1.48
CA VAL A 65 8.88 11.39 2.55
C VAL A 65 7.57 11.95 1.97
N ASP A 66 7.67 12.79 0.95
CA ASP A 66 6.50 13.45 0.35
C ASP A 66 5.59 12.42 -0.35
N GLU A 67 6.16 11.47 -1.07
CA GLU A 67 5.40 10.38 -1.70
C GLU A 67 4.72 9.49 -0.65
N VAL A 68 5.38 9.22 0.48
CA VAL A 68 4.80 8.42 1.57
C VAL A 68 3.66 9.17 2.27
N LEU A 69 3.81 10.48 2.52
CA LEU A 69 2.75 11.29 3.11
C LEU A 69 1.55 11.38 2.17
N LYS A 70 1.79 11.62 0.87
CA LYS A 70 0.73 11.60 -0.15
C LYS A 70 0.06 10.22 -0.20
N LEU A 71 0.84 9.14 -0.16
CA LEU A 71 0.31 7.78 -0.14
C LEU A 71 -0.56 7.52 1.08
N LEU A 72 -0.15 7.98 2.27
CA LEU A 72 -0.96 7.86 3.47
C LEU A 72 -2.31 8.56 3.31
N VAL A 73 -2.33 9.80 2.81
CA VAL A 73 -3.58 10.53 2.55
C VAL A 73 -4.44 9.79 1.54
N CYS A 74 -3.87 9.42 0.39
CA CYS A 74 -4.59 8.68 -0.65
C CYS A 74 -5.12 7.33 -0.16
N SER A 75 -4.43 6.64 0.76
CA SER A 75 -4.87 5.37 1.33
C SER A 75 -6.18 5.49 2.12
N LEU A 76 -6.47 6.67 2.66
CA LEU A 76 -7.68 6.91 3.47
C LEU A 76 -8.89 7.28 2.61
N VAL A 77 -8.68 7.81 1.40
CA VAL A 77 -9.75 8.43 0.60
C VAL A 77 -9.90 7.83 -0.79
N SER A 78 -8.89 7.13 -1.30
CA SER A 78 -8.85 6.60 -2.66
C SER A 78 -9.01 5.08 -2.69
N LYS A 79 -9.56 4.59 -3.81
CA LYS A 79 -9.60 3.16 -4.14
C LYS A 79 -8.36 2.68 -4.90
N MET A 80 -7.53 3.62 -5.38
CA MET A 80 -6.36 3.35 -6.20
C MET A 80 -5.13 4.16 -5.72
N PRO A 81 -4.77 4.05 -4.43
CA PRO A 81 -3.80 4.94 -3.79
C PRO A 81 -2.42 4.92 -4.45
N LEU A 82 -1.84 3.76 -4.79
CA LEU A 82 -0.49 3.72 -5.40
C LEU A 82 -0.50 4.33 -6.80
N THR A 83 -1.55 4.06 -7.58
CA THR A 83 -1.73 4.65 -8.91
C THR A 83 -1.79 6.18 -8.83
N GLU A 84 -2.58 6.73 -7.90
CA GLU A 84 -2.74 8.18 -7.76
C GLU A 84 -1.52 8.88 -7.17
N THR A 85 -0.73 8.17 -6.37
CA THR A 85 0.46 8.75 -5.75
C THR A 85 1.68 8.68 -6.65
N LEU A 86 1.89 7.54 -7.32
CA LEU A 86 3.13 7.23 -8.05
C LEU A 86 3.02 7.40 -9.57
N LEU A 87 1.81 7.31 -10.16
CA LEU A 87 1.64 7.34 -11.62
C LEU A 87 0.92 8.60 -12.14
N LYS A 88 0.02 9.20 -11.35
CA LYS A 88 -0.60 10.47 -11.72
C LYS A 88 0.37 11.63 -11.49
N HIS A 89 0.83 12.25 -12.58
CA HIS A 89 1.37 13.60 -12.54
C HIS A 89 0.21 14.56 -12.23
N GLU A 90 0.08 15.00 -10.98
CA GLU A 90 -0.82 16.10 -10.60
C GLU A 90 0.02 17.29 -10.12
N PRO A 91 -0.36 18.54 -10.45
CA PRO A 91 0.25 19.73 -9.88
C PRO A 91 0.14 19.66 -8.36
N LEU A 92 1.23 19.98 -7.69
CA LEU A 92 1.39 19.98 -6.24
C LEU A 92 0.12 20.54 -5.56
N LEU A 93 -0.64 19.69 -4.86
CA LEU A 93 -1.70 20.16 -3.98
C LEU A 93 -1.00 20.86 -2.83
N GLU A 94 -0.97 22.19 -2.86
CA GLU A 94 -0.57 22.98 -1.71
C GLU A 94 -1.49 22.60 -0.56
N LEU A 95 -0.95 21.86 0.40
CA LEU A 95 -1.58 21.69 1.70
C LEU A 95 -1.54 23.06 2.37
N SER A 96 -2.53 23.89 2.07
CA SER A 96 -2.79 25.09 2.84
C SER A 96 -3.09 24.65 4.26
N ASN A 97 -2.15 24.89 5.15
CA ASN A 97 -2.32 24.71 6.59
C ASN A 97 -3.38 25.69 7.09
N GLU A 98 -4.66 25.35 6.96
CA GLU A 98 -5.75 26.12 7.54
C GLU A 98 -6.34 25.38 8.75
N ASN A 99 -5.93 25.88 9.93
CA ASN A 99 -6.59 25.84 11.24
C ASN A 99 -7.09 24.51 11.81
N VAL A 100 -6.27 23.91 12.69
CA VAL A 100 -6.74 23.05 13.78
C VAL A 100 -7.15 23.95 14.94
N ASP A 101 -8.33 24.58 14.86
CA ASP A 101 -8.97 25.29 15.98
C ASP A 101 -10.51 25.29 15.83
N GLN A 102 -11.08 24.16 15.41
CA GLN A 102 -12.51 23.93 15.59
C GLN A 102 -12.70 22.78 16.58
N GLU A 103 -12.81 23.20 17.84
CA GLU A 103 -13.40 22.46 18.95
C GLU A 103 -14.66 21.72 18.47
N ILE A 104 -14.62 20.39 18.53
CA ILE A 104 -15.76 19.54 18.22
C ILE A 104 -16.72 19.69 19.40
N ASP A 105 -17.63 20.66 19.34
CA ASP A 105 -18.71 20.80 20.32
C ASP A 105 -19.72 19.67 20.11
N VAL A 106 -19.67 18.67 21.00
CA VAL A 106 -20.61 17.56 21.01
C VAL A 106 -21.86 18.01 21.75
N GLU A 107 -22.74 18.74 21.07
CA GLU A 107 -24.05 19.09 21.60
C GLU A 107 -24.91 17.82 21.74
N SER A 108 -25.10 17.41 22.99
CA SER A 108 -25.91 16.24 23.34
C SER A 108 -27.39 16.55 23.11
N ARG A 109 -27.97 15.99 22.04
CA ARG A 109 -29.42 15.94 21.85
C ARG A 109 -30.08 15.24 23.04
N MET A 110 -30.89 15.97 23.80
CA MET A 110 -31.95 15.38 24.61
C MET A 110 -33.31 15.77 24.04
N LEU A 111 -33.97 14.76 23.45
CA LEU A 111 -35.37 14.75 23.09
C LEU A 111 -36.19 14.38 24.34
N GLY A 112 -37.09 15.26 24.76
CA GLY A 112 -38.11 15.03 25.78
C GLY A 112 -39.08 16.21 25.72
N ASP A 113 -40.00 16.20 24.78
CA ASP A 113 -41.35 15.63 24.88
C ASP A 113 -42.33 16.50 25.69
N ALA A 114 -43.34 16.91 24.93
CA ALA A 114 -44.70 17.33 25.21
C ALA A 114 -45.09 18.11 26.49
N THR A 115 -45.91 19.13 26.18
CA THR A 115 -47.25 19.44 26.73
C THR A 115 -47.42 20.42 27.90
N ASN A 116 -48.39 21.33 27.66
CA ASN A 116 -49.25 22.12 28.57
C ASN A 116 -48.69 23.49 28.99
N GLU A 117 -49.38 24.62 28.90
CA GLU A 117 -50.76 25.00 28.55
C GLU A 117 -50.74 26.49 28.15
#